data_AF-A0A5J6XLG7-F1
#
_entry.id   AF-A0A5J6XLG7-F1
#
_cell.length_a   1.000
_cell.length_b   1.000
_cell.length_c   1.000
_cell.angle_alpha   90.00
_cell.angle_beta   90.00
_cell.angle_gamma   90.00
#
_symmetry.space_group_name_H-M   'P 1'
#
loop_
_entity.id
_entity.type
_entity.pdbx_description
1 polymer ?
#
loop_
_entity_poly.entity_id
_entity_poly.type
_entity_poly.pdbx_seq_one_letter_code
_entity_poly.pdbx_strand_id
1 'polypeptide(L)'
;MNIIRKYIIFIGTFLIIGIINFALTSSLDASFFDYSVFVGFFSTIIIYFFTSTGGYTSRSLDVQIQGSTGLRPEGTQSKFNPSYVFFGSLAYFLTSLIVTIFIYL
;
A
#
# COMPACT_ATOMS: atom_id res chain seq x y z
N MET A 1 -20.92 1.78 -2.26
CA MET A 1 -19.65 2.24 -2.86
C MET A 1 -19.71 2.02 -4.37
N ASN A 2 -19.82 3.08 -5.17
CA ASN A 2 -19.97 2.96 -6.62
C ASN A 2 -18.71 2.33 -7.26
N ILE A 3 -18.92 1.46 -8.25
CA ILE A 3 -17.86 0.75 -8.98
C ILE A 3 -16.81 1.71 -9.56
N ILE A 4 -17.25 2.85 -10.09
CA ILE A 4 -16.39 3.90 -10.66
C ILE A 4 -15.37 4.40 -9.62
N ARG A 5 -15.79 4.62 -8.36
CA ARG A 5 -14.90 5.10 -7.31
C ARG A 5 -13.77 4.11 -7.00
N LYS A 6 -14.05 2.81 -7.10
CA LYS A 6 -13.06 1.74 -6.86
C LYS A 6 -11.96 1.76 -7.91
N TYR A 7 -12.33 1.91 -9.18
CA TYR A 7 -11.37 2.03 -10.29
C TYR A 7 -10.52 3.30 -10.20
N ILE A 8 -11.13 4.44 -9.83
CA ILE A 8 -10.38 5.69 -9.63
C ILE A 8 -9.33 5.54 -8.54
N ILE A 9 -9.68 4.90 -7.40
CA ILE A 9 -8.74 4.67 -6.30
C ILE A 9 -7.61 3.73 -6.75
N PHE A 10 -7.94 2.66 -7.48
CA PHE A 10 -6.95 1.72 -7.99
C PHE A 10 -5.95 2.41 -8.94
N ILE A 11 -6.45 3.10 -9.97
CA ILE A 11 -5.64 3.80 -10.96
C ILE A 11 -4.84 4.93 -10.30
N GLY A 12 -5.47 5.68 -9.41
CA GLY A 12 -4.81 6.74 -8.65
C GLY A 12 -3.66 6.21 -7.80
N THR A 13 -3.83 5.08 -7.13
CA THR A 13 -2.77 4.44 -6.34
C THR A 13 -1.60 4.02 -7.24
N PHE A 14 -1.89 3.38 -8.38
CA PHE A 14 -0.89 2.97 -9.35
C PHE A 14 -0.06 4.16 -9.86
N LEU A 15 -0.73 5.27 -10.21
CA LEU A 15 -0.07 6.49 -10.66
C LEU A 15 0.77 7.15 -9.56
N ILE A 16 0.26 7.22 -8.33
CA ILE A 16 0.99 7.80 -7.19
C ILE A 16 2.30 7.03 -6.95
N ILE A 17 2.25 5.69 -6.94
CA ILE A 17 3.46 4.87 -6.77
C ILE A 17 4.44 5.10 -7.94
N GLY A 18 3.92 5.20 -9.17
CA GLY A 18 4.74 5.53 -10.34
C GLY A 18 5.43 6.90 -10.24
N ILE A 19 4.72 7.93 -9.77
CA ILE A 19 5.28 9.27 -9.56
C ILE A 19 6.36 9.24 -8.46
N ILE A 20 6.12 8.51 -7.37
CA ILE A 20 7.12 8.33 -6.30
C ILE A 20 8.37 7.63 -6.84
N ASN A 21 8.21 6.57 -7.64
CA ASN A 21 9.34 5.89 -8.27
C ASN A 21 10.11 6.85 -9.18
N PHE A 22 9.40 7.62 -10.02
CA PHE A 22 10.02 8.60 -10.92
C PHE A 22 10.83 9.64 -10.13
N ALA A 23 10.24 10.24 -9.10
CA ALA A 23 10.90 11.24 -8.27
C ALA A 23 12.15 10.69 -7.57
N LEU A 24 12.09 9.45 -7.07
CA LEU A 24 13.24 8.75 -6.49
C LEU A 24 14.33 8.54 -7.55
N THR A 25 14.00 7.97 -8.69
CA THR A 25 14.98 7.63 -9.73
C THR A 25 15.64 8.87 -10.34
N SER A 26 14.89 9.97 -10.51
CA SER A 26 15.43 11.25 -10.97
C SER A 26 16.37 11.89 -9.96
N SER A 27 16.22 11.61 -8.67
CA SER A 27 17.11 12.14 -7.62
C SER A 27 18.39 11.31 -7.46
N LEU A 28 18.40 10.06 -7.93
CA LEU A 28 19.53 9.13 -7.83
C LEU A 28 20.27 8.91 -9.17
N ASP A 29 19.91 9.64 -10.23
CA ASP A 29 20.39 9.42 -11.61
C ASP A 29 20.31 7.93 -12.04
N ALA A 30 19.28 7.25 -11.55
CA ALA A 30 19.08 5.82 -11.73
C ALA A 30 18.02 5.53 -12.80
N SER A 31 18.10 4.35 -13.42
CA SER A 31 17.06 3.87 -14.32
C SER A 31 15.76 3.60 -13.56
N PHE A 32 14.64 4.06 -14.13
CA PHE A 32 13.31 3.88 -13.56
C PHE A 32 12.97 2.42 -13.29
N PHE A 33 13.39 1.52 -14.18
CA PHE A 33 13.04 0.10 -14.14
C PHE A 33 13.86 -0.71 -13.12
N ASP A 34 14.99 -0.18 -12.69
CA ASP A 34 15.89 -0.85 -11.74
C ASP A 34 15.31 -0.79 -10.33
N TYR A 35 14.65 0.33 -10.02
CA TYR A 35 14.08 0.60 -8.70
C TYR A 35 12.58 0.37 -8.63
N SER A 36 11.88 0.26 -9.77
CA SER A 36 10.42 0.11 -9.84
C SER A 36 9.91 -1.09 -9.04
N VAL A 37 10.60 -2.24 -9.12
CA VAL A 37 10.25 -3.46 -8.39
C VAL A 37 10.38 -3.27 -6.88
N PHE A 38 11.48 -2.66 -6.44
CA PHE A 38 11.71 -2.36 -5.03
C PHE A 38 10.68 -1.37 -4.49
N VAL A 39 10.44 -0.27 -5.21
CA VAL A 39 9.45 0.75 -4.81
C VAL A 39 8.05 0.15 -4.76
N GLY A 40 7.67 -0.70 -5.73
CA GLY A 40 6.41 -1.42 -5.72
C GLY A 40 6.27 -2.38 -4.54
N PHE A 41 7.33 -3.13 -4.23
CA PHE A 41 7.36 -4.07 -3.12
C PHE A 41 7.21 -3.36 -1.76
N PHE A 42 8.03 -2.35 -1.49
CA PHE A 42 7.97 -1.57 -0.26
C PHE A 42 6.62 -0.85 -0.11
N SER A 43 6.10 -0.27 -1.19
CA SER A 43 4.77 0.37 -1.18
C SER A 43 3.67 -0.62 -0.83
N THR A 44 3.73 -1.84 -1.37
CA THR A 44 2.75 -2.90 -1.06
C THR A 44 2.80 -3.29 0.42
N ILE A 45 3.99 -3.44 1.00
CA ILE A 45 4.17 -3.75 2.43
C ILE A 45 3.60 -2.64 3.31
N ILE A 46 3.92 -1.38 3.00
CA ILE A 46 3.43 -0.22 3.75
C ILE A 46 1.90 -0.19 3.69
N ILE A 47 1.32 -0.29 2.49
CA ILE A 47 -0.13 -0.25 2.31
C ILE A 47 -0.81 -1.45 3.00
N TYR A 48 -0.21 -2.63 2.96
CA TYR A 48 -0.70 -3.81 3.68
C TYR A 48 -0.81 -3.55 5.18
N PHE A 49 0.25 -2.97 5.77
CA PHE A 49 0.29 -2.64 7.19
C PHE A 49 -0.83 -1.66 7.57
N PHE A 50 -1.03 -0.60 6.79
CA PHE A 50 -2.09 0.38 7.02
C PHE A 50 -3.51 -0.14 6.70
N THR A 51 -3.65 -1.12 5.81
CA THR A 51 -4.95 -1.66 5.38
C THR A 51 -5.43 -2.81 6.25
N SER A 52 -4.55 -3.44 7.05
CA SER A 52 -4.96 -4.49 7.98
C SER A 52 -5.91 -3.94 9.07
N THR A 53 -7.14 -4.46 9.13
CA THR A 53 -8.12 -4.06 10.15
C THR A 53 -7.65 -4.57 11.51
N GLY A 54 -7.46 -3.67 12.49
CA GLY A 54 -6.76 -3.97 13.75
C GLY A 54 -5.26 -3.62 13.73
N GLY A 55 -4.78 -2.94 12.69
CA GLY A 55 -3.39 -2.47 12.57
C GLY A 55 -2.97 -1.49 13.69
N TYR A 56 -1.69 -1.10 13.67
CA TYR A 56 -1.03 -0.33 14.74
C TYR A 56 -1.81 0.90 15.21
N THR A 57 -2.38 1.67 14.29
CA THR A 57 -3.16 2.87 14.60
C THR A 57 -4.45 2.55 15.35
N SER A 58 -5.21 1.55 14.89
CA SER A 58 -6.43 1.10 15.59
C SER A 58 -6.11 0.56 16.98
N ARG A 59 -5.05 -0.26 17.08
CA ARG A 59 -4.57 -0.80 18.35
C ARG A 59 -4.16 0.29 19.34
N SER A 60 -3.47 1.34 18.89
CA SER A 60 -3.05 2.48 19.72
C SER A 60 -4.25 3.28 20.25
N LEU A 61 -5.26 3.50 19.41
CA LEU A 61 -6.52 4.14 19.80
C LEU A 61 -7.28 3.30 20.83
N ASP A 62 -7.38 1.98 20.63
CA ASP A 62 -8.03 1.08 21.59
C ASP A 62 -7.35 1.13 22.96
N VAL A 63 -6.01 1.22 23.00
CA VAL A 63 -5.23 1.35 24.24
C VAL A 63 -5.48 2.71 24.92
N GLN A 64 -5.55 3.80 24.16
CA GLN A 64 -5.90 5.12 24.70
C GLN A 64 -7.32 5.16 25.29
N ILE A 65 -8.29 4.59 24.57
CA ILE A 65 -9.68 4.51 25.02
C ILE A 65 -9.79 3.64 26.27
N GLN A 66 -9.10 2.50 26.30
CA GLN A 66 -9.04 1.63 27.47
C GLN A 66 -8.39 2.32 28.67
N GLY A 67 -7.30 3.06 28.48
CA GLY A 67 -6.64 3.82 29.55
C GLY A 67 -7.50 4.97 30.09
N SER A 68 -8.37 5.54 29.25
CA SER A 68 -9.24 6.67 29.63
C SER A 68 -10.56 6.24 30.25
N THR A 69 -11.10 5.08 29.86
CA THR A 69 -12.44 4.63 30.27
C THR A 69 -12.43 3.38 31.14
N GLY A 70 -11.30 2.67 31.24
CA GLY A 70 -11.20 1.37 31.89
C GLY A 70 -11.88 0.22 31.14
N LEU A 71 -12.63 0.51 30.07
CA LEU A 71 -13.38 -0.46 29.28
C LEU A 71 -12.48 -1.00 28.16
N ARG A 72 -12.39 -2.33 28.05
CA ARG A 72 -11.66 -3.02 26.98
C ARG A 72 -12.58 -3.07 25.76
N PRO A 73 -12.28 -2.37 24.65
CA PRO A 73 -13.06 -2.53 23.43
C PRO A 73 -13.00 -3.99 23.01
N GLU A 74 -14.14 -4.61 22.69
CA GLU A 74 -14.16 -5.97 22.17
C GLU A 74 -13.28 -6.03 20.93
N GLY A 75 -12.20 -6.82 21.01
CA GLY A 75 -11.18 -6.86 19.97
C GLY A 75 -11.84 -7.20 18.64
N THR A 76 -11.85 -6.23 17.73
CA THR A 76 -12.25 -6.48 16.35
C THR A 76 -11.31 -7.55 15.82
N GLN A 77 -11.85 -8.75 15.59
CA GLN A 77 -11.06 -9.84 15.02
C GLN A 77 -10.41 -9.32 13.75
N SER A 78 -9.08 -9.38 13.69
CA SER A 78 -8.26 -8.86 12.59
C SER A 78 -8.59 -9.61 11.31
N LYS A 79 -9.66 -9.20 10.62
CA LYS A 79 -10.00 -9.68 9.29
C LYS A 79 -9.24 -8.79 8.32
N PHE A 80 -8.29 -9.38 7.61
CA PHE A 80 -7.64 -8.70 6.50
C PHE A 80 -8.69 -8.39 5.44
N ASN A 81 -9.05 -7.12 5.32
CA ASN A 81 -9.98 -6.64 4.30
C ASN A 81 -9.19 -5.82 3.27
N PRO A 82 -8.61 -6.46 2.25
CA PRO A 82 -7.75 -5.77 1.28
C PRO A 82 -8.52 -4.66 0.57
N SER A 83 -8.00 -3.44 0.69
CA SER A 83 -8.54 -2.26 0.05
C SER A 83 -8.19 -2.24 -1.45
N TYR A 84 -8.94 -1.47 -2.24
CA TYR A 84 -8.60 -1.21 -3.64
C TYR A 84 -7.23 -0.52 -3.82
N VAL A 85 -6.73 0.15 -2.78
CA VAL A 85 -5.38 0.72 -2.71
C VAL A 85 -4.34 -0.41 -2.65
N PHE A 86 -4.57 -1.42 -1.80
CA PHE A 86 -3.70 -2.61 -1.74
C PHE A 86 -3.61 -3.33 -3.09
N PHE A 87 -4.76 -3.55 -3.75
CA PHE A 87 -4.77 -4.14 -5.10
C PHE A 87 -4.03 -3.28 -6.13
N GLY A 88 -4.15 -1.95 -6.06
CA GLY A 88 -3.41 -1.03 -6.94
C GLY A 88 -1.89 -1.14 -6.75
N SER A 89 -1.43 -1.19 -5.50
CA SER A 89 -0.01 -1.36 -5.19
C SER A 89 0.56 -2.71 -5.61
N LEU A 90 -0.21 -3.78 -5.39
CA LEU A 90 0.18 -5.13 -5.79
C LEU A 90 0.25 -5.24 -7.31
N ALA A 91 -0.70 -4.64 -8.03
CA ALA A 91 -0.67 -4.58 -9.49
C ALA A 91 0.55 -3.81 -10.01
N TYR A 92 0.93 -2.69 -9.38
CA TYR A 92 2.15 -1.98 -9.73
C TYR A 92 3.40 -2.85 -9.52
N PHE A 93 3.50 -3.55 -8.38
CA PHE A 93 4.60 -4.47 -8.12
C PHE A 93 4.68 -5.61 -9.15
N LEU A 94 3.57 -6.24 -9.50
CA LEU A 94 3.55 -7.31 -10.49
C LEU A 94 3.92 -6.80 -11.89
N THR A 95 3.36 -5.66 -12.31
CA THR A 95 3.67 -5.05 -13.62
C THR A 95 5.14 -4.64 -13.70
N SER A 96 5.69 -4.02 -12.65
CA SER A 96 7.12 -3.66 -12.61
C SER A 96 8.00 -4.90 -12.70
N LEU A 97 7.69 -5.97 -11.97
CA LEU A 97 8.43 -7.23 -12.02
C LEU A 97 8.44 -7.82 -13.44
N ILE A 98 7.27 -7.89 -14.09
CA ILE A 98 7.15 -8.39 -15.47
C ILE A 98 7.98 -7.54 -16.42
N VAL A 99 7.83 -6.21 -16.37
CA VAL A 99 8.53 -5.29 -17.28
C VAL A 99 10.04 -5.36 -17.07
N THR A 100 10.52 -5.39 -15.83
CA THR A 100 11.95 -5.51 -15.53
C THR A 100 12.52 -6.83 -16.07
N ILE A 101 11.79 -7.94 -15.96
CA ILE A 101 12.22 -9.20 -16.60
C ILE A 101 12.36 -9.02 -18.12
N PHE A 102 11.38 -8.44 -18.81
CA PHE A 102 11.45 -8.25 -20.26
C PHE A 102 12.56 -7.30 -20.72
N ILE A 103 12.98 -6.35 -19.89
CA ILE A 103 14.06 -5.42 -20.22
C ILE A 103 15.44 -6.07 -20.06
N TYR A 104 15.58 -6.96 -19.09
CA TYR A 104 16.87 -7.54 -18.69
C TYR A 104 17.11 -8.98 -19.18
N LEU A 105 16.12 -9.61 -19.82
CA LEU A 105 16.18 -10.95 -20.41
C LEU A 105 16.31 -10.87 -21.93
#